data_AF-A0A7J3CVL1-F1
#
_entry.id   AF-A0A7J3CVL1-F1
#
_cell.length_a   1.000
_cell.length_b   1.000
_cell.length_c   1.000
_cell.angle_alpha   90.00
_cell.angle_beta   90.00
_cell.angle_gamma   90.00
#
_symmetry.space_group_name_H-M   'P 1'
#
loop_
_entity.id
_entity.type
_entity.pdbx_description
1 polymer ?
#
loop_
_entity_poly.entity_id
_entity_poly.type
_entity_poly.pdbx_seq_one_letter_code
_entity_poly.pdbx_strand_id
1 'polypeptide(L)'
;MLAKKLFAETKKQLEKAREKRKYIKARNKKGEEFLANIDAYISDCGHFLRQKQEIEAFEAAVWAWAWLEIGEMLGLLKEKKEKEKEKKD
;
A
#
# COMPACT_ATOMS: atom_id res chain seq x y z
N MET A 1 -24.03 9.00 6.01
CA MET A 1 -23.77 7.54 6.07
C MET A 1 -22.70 7.09 5.07
N LEU A 2 -22.68 7.64 3.85
CA LEU A 2 -21.68 7.29 2.83
C LEU A 2 -20.24 7.74 3.18
N ALA A 3 -20.03 9.02 3.50
CA ALA A 3 -18.76 9.60 3.92
C ALA A 3 -18.05 8.78 5.01
N LYS A 4 -18.75 8.50 6.12
CA LYS A 4 -18.25 7.66 7.22
C LYS A 4 -17.85 6.25 6.76
N LYS A 5 -18.61 5.63 5.84
CA LYS A 5 -18.30 4.30 5.30
C LYS A 5 -17.05 4.35 4.41
N LEU A 6 -16.94 5.38 3.55
CA LEU A 6 -15.79 5.60 2.68
C LEU A 6 -14.53 5.84 3.51
N PHE A 7 -14.59 6.68 4.53
CA PHE A 7 -13.50 6.93 5.46
C PHE A 7 -13.03 5.65 6.16
N ALA A 8 -13.97 4.86 6.71
CA ALA A 8 -13.65 3.62 7.41
C ALA A 8 -13.00 2.58 6.48
N GLU A 9 -13.55 2.39 5.28
CA GLU A 9 -12.98 1.44 4.31
C GLU A 9 -11.62 1.94 3.79
N THR A 10 -11.47 3.23 3.50
CA THR A 10 -10.19 3.83 3.08
C THR A 10 -9.10 3.62 4.14
N LYS A 11 -9.42 3.88 5.42
CA LYS A 11 -8.49 3.62 6.53
C LYS A 11 -8.08 2.15 6.60
N LYS A 12 -9.04 1.23 6.47
CA LYS A 12 -8.77 -0.22 6.48
C LYS A 12 -7.90 -0.62 5.29
N GLN A 13 -8.15 -0.10 4.09
CA GLN A 13 -7.36 -0.39 2.90
C GLN A 13 -5.95 0.18 3.00
N LEU A 14 -5.78 1.37 3.57
CA LEU A 14 -4.48 1.96 3.86
C LEU A 14 -3.64 1.07 4.80
N GLU A 15 -4.23 0.60 5.90
CA GLU A 15 -3.52 -0.27 6.85
C GLU A 15 -3.11 -1.61 6.20
N LYS A 16 -3.98 -2.20 5.38
CA LYS A 16 -3.63 -3.41 4.63
C LYS A 16 -2.50 -3.16 3.61
N ALA A 17 -2.54 -2.02 2.90
CA ALA A 17 -1.49 -1.66 1.94
C ALA A 17 -0.15 -1.46 2.64
N ARG A 18 -0.13 -0.76 3.78
CA ARG A 18 1.05 -0.60 4.65
C ARG A 18 1.62 -1.94 5.09
N GLU A 19 0.76 -2.84 5.54
CA GLU A 19 1.19 -4.16 5.99
C GLU A 19 1.79 -4.97 4.85
N LYS A 20 1.09 -5.06 3.71
CA LYS A 20 1.58 -5.76 2.52
C LYS A 20 2.91 -5.17 2.04
N ARG A 21 3.05 -3.85 2.05
CA ARG A 21 4.28 -3.15 1.64
C ARG A 21 5.52 -3.54 2.45
N LYS A 22 5.38 -3.84 3.75
CA LYS A 22 6.50 -4.31 4.61
C LYS A 22 7.14 -5.59 4.06
N TYR A 23 6.32 -6.47 3.50
CA TYR A 23 6.72 -7.79 3.01
C TYR A 23 7.00 -7.83 1.53
N ILE A 24 7.02 -6.71 0.82
CA ILE A 24 7.33 -6.68 -0.62
C ILE A 24 8.70 -6.05 -0.87
N LYS A 25 9.42 -6.59 -1.85
CA LYS A 25 10.68 -6.05 -2.37
C LYS A 25 10.67 -5.98 -3.89
N ALA A 26 11.43 -5.04 -4.42
CA ALA A 26 11.68 -4.90 -5.85
C ALA A 26 12.56 -6.04 -6.38
N ARG A 27 12.35 -6.43 -7.65
CA ARG A 27 13.23 -7.36 -8.36
C ARG A 27 14.31 -6.66 -9.19
N ASN A 28 14.08 -5.40 -9.55
CA ASN A 28 14.96 -4.59 -10.40
C ASN A 28 14.68 -3.09 -10.16
N LYS A 29 15.41 -2.21 -10.86
CA LYS A 29 15.26 -0.74 -10.78
C LYS A 29 13.83 -0.26 -11.07
N LYS A 30 13.14 -0.85 -12.05
CA LYS A 30 11.74 -0.51 -12.33
C LYS A 30 10.83 -0.89 -11.15
N GLY A 31 11.10 -2.00 -10.48
CA GLY A 31 10.43 -2.38 -9.25
C GLY A 31 10.67 -1.39 -8.10
N GLU A 32 11.84 -0.76 -8.03
CA GLU A 32 12.12 0.29 -7.03
C GLU A 32 11.27 1.54 -7.30
N GLU A 33 11.10 1.93 -8.56
CA GLU A 33 10.17 3.01 -8.95
C GLU A 33 8.73 2.68 -8.55
N PHE A 34 8.30 1.42 -8.72
CA PHE A 34 6.99 0.95 -8.25
C PHE A 34 6.86 1.08 -6.73
N LEU A 35 7.88 0.65 -5.97
CA LEU A 35 7.87 0.79 -4.51
C LEU A 35 7.80 2.25 -4.07
N ALA A 36 8.53 3.15 -4.74
CA ALA A 36 8.48 4.58 -4.46
C ALA A 36 7.08 5.15 -4.68
N ASN A 37 6.41 4.76 -5.77
CA ASN A 37 5.03 5.17 -6.04
C ASN A 37 4.06 4.63 -4.98
N ILE A 38 4.20 3.36 -4.59
CA ILE A 38 3.37 2.76 -3.53
C ILE A 38 3.54 3.52 -2.21
N ASP A 39 4.79 3.82 -1.82
CA ASP A 39 5.10 4.53 -0.58
C ASP A 39 4.56 5.97 -0.62
N ALA A 40 4.64 6.64 -1.76
CA ALA A 40 4.07 7.97 -1.98
C ALA A 40 2.54 7.96 -1.80
N TYR A 41 1.82 7.05 -2.46
CA TYR A 41 0.36 6.98 -2.35
C TYR A 41 -0.13 6.53 -0.97
N ILE A 42 0.62 5.67 -0.26
CA ILE A 42 0.37 5.34 1.15
C ILE A 42 0.52 6.59 2.04
N SER A 43 1.55 7.39 1.80
CA SER A 43 1.79 8.64 2.52
C SER A 43 0.66 9.65 2.26
N ASP A 44 0.30 9.85 0.99
CA ASP A 44 -0.74 10.79 0.55
C ASP A 44 -2.11 10.39 1.09
N CYS A 45 -2.48 9.11 1.00
CA CYS A 45 -3.71 8.61 1.60
C CYS A 45 -3.77 8.93 3.11
N GLY A 46 -2.66 8.70 3.82
CA GLY A 46 -2.54 9.06 5.23
C GLY A 46 -2.67 10.56 5.49
N HIS A 47 -2.13 11.40 4.61
CA HIS A 47 -2.27 12.86 4.66
C HIS A 47 -3.73 13.28 4.48
N PHE A 48 -4.38 12.84 3.42
CA PHE A 48 -5.77 13.19 3.09
C PHE A 48 -6.75 12.72 4.15
N LEU A 49 -6.55 11.53 4.75
CA LEU A 49 -7.36 11.08 5.90
C LEU A 49 -7.26 12.03 7.10
N ARG A 50 -6.06 12.56 7.41
CA ARG A 50 -5.88 13.55 8.49
C ARG A 50 -6.59 14.87 8.19
N GLN A 51 -6.61 15.28 6.92
CA GLN A 51 -7.29 16.50 6.46
C GLN A 51 -8.80 16.30 6.20
N LYS A 52 -9.33 15.08 6.40
CA LYS A 52 -10.72 14.72 6.08
C LYS A 52 -11.10 14.91 4.60
N GLN A 53 -10.11 14.78 3.71
CA GLN A 53 -10.29 14.77 2.25
C GLN A 53 -10.60 13.33 1.80
N GLU A 54 -11.87 12.94 1.89
CA GLU A 54 -12.28 11.53 1.78
C GLU A 54 -12.13 10.95 0.37
N ILE A 55 -12.35 11.76 -0.68
CA ILE A 55 -12.27 11.31 -2.08
C ILE A 55 -10.81 11.09 -2.46
N GLU A 56 -9.95 12.06 -2.14
CA GLU A 56 -8.52 12.03 -2.41
C GLU A 56 -7.83 10.92 -1.60
N ALA A 57 -8.26 10.72 -0.35
CA ALA A 57 -7.79 9.60 0.46
C ALA A 57 -8.14 8.26 -0.18
N PHE A 58 -9.38 8.11 -0.65
CA PHE A 58 -9.83 6.88 -1.31
C PHE A 58 -9.06 6.62 -2.61
N GLU A 59 -8.93 7.65 -3.46
CA GLU A 59 -8.16 7.58 -4.70
C GLU A 59 -6.70 7.17 -4.45
N ALA A 60 -6.02 7.81 -3.49
CA ALA A 60 -4.65 7.47 -3.14
C ALA A 60 -4.53 6.02 -2.65
N ALA A 61 -5.48 5.52 -1.86
CA ALA A 61 -5.51 4.11 -1.45
C ALA A 61 -5.64 3.17 -2.65
N VAL A 62 -6.52 3.48 -3.62
CA VAL A 62 -6.68 2.70 -4.85
C VAL A 62 -5.39 2.67 -5.66
N TRP A 63 -4.72 3.81 -5.83
CA TRP A 63 -3.44 3.87 -6.54
C TRP A 63 -2.34 3.08 -5.86
N ALA A 64 -2.23 3.13 -4.53
CA ALA A 64 -1.27 2.31 -3.79
C ALA A 64 -1.47 0.81 -4.08
N TRP A 65 -2.72 0.34 -4.08
CA TRP A 65 -3.07 -1.05 -4.41
C TRP A 65 -2.81 -1.39 -5.88
N ALA A 66 -3.15 -0.49 -6.82
CA ALA A 66 -2.92 -0.71 -8.23
C ALA A 66 -1.42 -0.93 -8.52
N TRP A 67 -0.54 -0.08 -7.99
CA TRP A 67 0.91 -0.25 -8.13
C TRP A 67 1.42 -1.54 -7.48
N LEU A 68 0.87 -1.93 -6.33
CA LEU A 68 1.21 -3.21 -5.67
C LEU A 68 0.86 -4.41 -6.56
N GLU A 69 -0.39 -4.52 -6.99
CA GLU A 69 -0.90 -5.68 -7.73
C GLU A 69 -0.33 -5.76 -9.14
N ILE A 70 -0.25 -4.63 -9.85
CA ILE A 70 0.37 -4.58 -11.18
C ILE A 70 1.86 -4.92 -11.08
N GLY A 71 2.55 -4.42 -10.07
CA GLY A 71 3.97 -4.72 -9.85
C GLY A 71 4.22 -6.21 -9.60
N GLU A 72 3.34 -6.88 -8.84
CA GLU A 72 3.41 -8.33 -8.62
C GLU A 72 3.11 -9.11 -9.90
N MET A 73 2.01 -8.75 -10.60
CA MET A 73 1.59 -9.37 -11.86
C MET A 73 2.65 -9.29 -12.95
N LEU A 74 3.33 -8.14 -13.08
CA LEU A 74 4.43 -7.95 -14.03
C LEU A 74 5.76 -8.57 -13.56
N GLY A 75 5.80 -9.16 -12.37
CA GLY A 75 7.02 -9.73 -11.79
C GLY A 75 8.07 -8.69 -11.39
N LEU A 76 7.71 -7.41 -11.28
CA LEU A 76 8.58 -6.34 -10.81
C LEU A 76 8.74 -6.34 -9.29
N LEU A 77 7.72 -6.85 -8.60
CA LEU A 77 7.66 -7.00 -7.15
C LEU A 77 7.65 -8.49 -6.76
N LYS A 78 8.11 -8.78 -5.54
CA LYS A 78 7.99 -10.11 -4.93
C LYS A 78 7.88 -10.01 -3.43
N GLU A 79 7.25 -11.00 -2.82
CA GLU A 79 7.29 -11.15 -1.37
C GLU A 79 8.72 -11.39 -0.87
N LYS A 80 9.04 -10.80 0.28
CA LYS A 80 10.18 -11.15 1.11
C LYS A 80 9.87 -12.53 1.71
N LYS A 81 10.75 -13.50 1.50
CA LYS A 81 10.67 -14.78 2.21
C LYS A 81 11.06 -14.55 3.66
N GLU A 82 10.11 -14.14 4.51
CA GLU A 82 10.29 -14.14 5.96
C GLU A 82 9.03 -14.70 6.63
N LYS A 83 8.98 -16.04 6.72
CA LYS A 83 8.08 -16.78 7.62
C LYS A 83 8.82 -17.80 8.51
N GLU A 84 10.14 -17.68 8.73
CA GLU A 84 10.90 -18.73 9.44
C GLU A 84 11.90 -18.30 10.54
N LYS A 85 11.92 -17.07 11.06
CA LYS A 85 12.91 -16.70 12.11
C LYS A 85 12.43 -15.94 13.35
N GLU A 86 11.15 -15.98 13.70
CA GLU A 86 10.67 -15.43 14.99
C GLU A 86 9.97 -16.49 15.89
N LYS A 87 10.40 -17.76 15.81
CA LYS A 87 9.95 -18.82 16.74
C LYS A 87 11.08 -19.62 17.40
N LYS A 88 12.28 -19.06 17.43
CA LYS A 88 13.38 -19.57 18.26
C LYS A 88 14.14 -18.37 18.79
N ASP A 89 13.78 -17.96 20.00
CA ASP A 89 14.68 -17.70 21.12
C ASP A 89 13.83 -17.58 22.41
#